data_AF-A0A816ET03-F1
#
_entry.id   AF-A0A816ET03-F1
#
_cell.length_a   1.000
_cell.length_b   1.000
_cell.length_c   1.000
_cell.angle_alpha   90.00
_cell.angle_beta   90.00
_cell.angle_gamma   90.00
#
_symmetry.space_group_name_H-M   'P 1'
#
loop_
_entity.id
_entity.type
_entity.pdbx_description
1 polymer ?
#
loop_
_entity_poly.entity_id
_entity_poly.type
_entity_poly.pdbx_seq_one_letter_code
_entity_poly.pdbx_strand_id
1 'polypeptide(L)'
;MFSTVILFGIDGKRRDWMMNWQFNWFGWSYKLAIASTILQFIAGILSVYQGLNKYLLDMYDFIKEEQELEKRSTLKFPPLPHTSGQRNGSKTQLHQYM
;
A
#
# COMPACT_ATOMS: atom_id res chain seq x y z
N MET A 1 -20.48 0.38 -12.08
CA MET A 1 -21.00 1.67 -11.58
C MET A 1 -20.16 2.85 -12.03
N PHE A 2 -18.84 2.86 -11.80
CA PHE A 2 -17.96 3.95 -12.26
C PHE A 2 -17.96 4.14 -13.79
N SER A 3 -17.66 3.07 -14.54
CA SER A 3 -17.62 3.08 -16.01
C SER A 3 -18.94 3.54 -16.63
N THR A 4 -20.07 3.12 -16.06
CA THR A 4 -21.40 3.49 -16.54
C THR A 4 -21.71 4.97 -16.31
N VAL A 5 -21.30 5.57 -15.18
CA VAL A 5 -21.48 7.02 -14.95
C VAL A 5 -20.65 7.83 -15.95
N ILE A 6 -19.42 7.41 -16.23
CA ILE A 6 -18.54 8.09 -17.18
C ILE A 6 -19.11 8.03 -18.59
N LEU A 7 -19.50 6.83 -19.06
CA LEU A 7 -20.06 6.65 -20.39
C LEU A 7 -21.35 7.46 -20.56
N PHE A 8 -22.24 7.45 -19.57
CA PHE A 8 -23.46 8.28 -19.61
C PHE A 8 -23.15 9.79 -19.57
N GLY A 9 -22.11 10.20 -18.86
CA GLY A 9 -21.70 11.61 -18.79
C GLY A 9 -21.11 12.15 -20.09
N ILE A 10 -20.31 11.33 -20.79
CA ILE A 10 -19.64 11.71 -22.04
C ILE A 10 -20.59 11.54 -23.22
N ASP A 11 -21.23 10.38 -23.34
CA ASP A 11 -21.98 10.01 -24.53
C ASP A 11 -23.50 10.28 -24.40
N GLY A 12 -24.01 10.61 -23.21
CA GLY A 12 -25.44 10.79 -22.94
C GLY A 12 -26.15 11.84 -23.78
N LYS A 13 -25.41 12.77 -24.40
CA LYS A 13 -25.94 13.79 -25.31
C LYS A 13 -25.54 13.58 -26.77
N ARG A 14 -24.84 12.50 -27.11
CA ARG A 14 -24.43 12.22 -28.48
C ARG A 14 -25.55 11.57 -29.27
N ARG A 15 -25.79 12.09 -30.46
CA ARG A 15 -26.78 11.57 -31.42
C ARG A 15 -26.50 10.13 -31.85
N ASP A 16 -25.22 9.78 -31.96
CA ASP A 16 -24.80 8.47 -32.48
C ASP A 16 -24.95 7.35 -31.43
N TRP A 17 -25.11 7.72 -30.16
CA TRP A 17 -25.19 6.77 -29.05
C TRP A 17 -26.63 6.49 -28.60
N MET A 18 -27.52 7.50 -28.66
CA MET A 18 -28.89 7.35 -28.18
C MET A 18 -29.92 7.95 -29.15
N MET A 19 -30.88 7.12 -29.57
CA MET A 19 -32.04 7.56 -30.36
C MET A 19 -32.88 8.50 -29.48
N ASN A 20 -33.13 9.73 -29.95
CA ASN A 20 -33.76 10.83 -29.18
C ASN A 20 -32.91 11.49 -28.09
N TRP A 21 -31.58 11.59 -28.28
CA TRP A 21 -30.65 12.30 -27.38
C TRP A 21 -31.10 13.71 -26.93
N GLN A 22 -31.89 14.41 -27.74
CA GLN A 22 -32.41 15.76 -27.44
C GLN A 22 -33.36 15.78 -26.24
N PHE A 23 -34.06 14.68 -25.98
CA PHE A 23 -34.97 14.54 -24.84
C PHE A 23 -34.32 13.82 -23.66
N ASN A 24 -33.01 13.54 -23.72
CA ASN A 24 -32.31 12.88 -22.63
C ASN A 24 -31.84 13.90 -21.59
N TRP A 25 -32.63 14.04 -20.52
CA TRP A 25 -32.30 14.89 -19.39
C TRP A 25 -31.76 14.02 -18.25
N PHE A 26 -30.59 14.39 -17.71
CA PHE A 26 -30.02 13.67 -16.58
C PHE A 26 -30.91 13.78 -15.34
N GLY A 27 -31.64 12.71 -15.07
CA GLY A 27 -32.52 12.59 -13.92
C GLY A 27 -31.77 12.45 -12.59
N TRP A 28 -32.55 12.37 -11.51
CA TRP A 28 -32.02 12.23 -10.14
C TRP A 28 -31.20 10.97 -9.92
N SER A 29 -31.55 9.86 -10.58
CA SER A 29 -30.79 8.61 -10.52
C SER A 29 -29.34 8.77 -10.96
N TYR A 30 -29.10 9.53 -12.03
CA TYR A 30 -27.74 9.81 -12.52
C TYR A 30 -26.93 10.66 -11.54
N LYS A 31 -27.56 11.67 -10.93
CA LYS A 31 -26.92 12.50 -9.89
C LYS A 31 -26.55 11.68 -8.65
N LEU A 32 -27.44 10.79 -8.22
CA LEU A 32 -27.17 9.86 -7.12
C LEU A 32 -26.05 8.88 -7.45
N ALA A 33 -25.97 8.40 -8.70
CA ALA A 33 -24.88 7.54 -9.13
C ALA A 33 -23.52 8.25 -9.08
N ILE A 34 -23.45 9.53 -9.47
CA ILE A 34 -22.24 10.35 -9.31
C ILE A 34 -21.89 10.48 -7.81
N ALA A 35 -22.85 10.84 -6.96
CA ALA A 35 -22.61 11.01 -5.53
C ALA A 35 -22.11 9.71 -4.87
N SER A 36 -22.75 8.59 -5.17
CA SER A 36 -22.33 7.25 -4.70
C SER A 36 -20.92 6.91 -5.17
N THR A 37 -20.57 7.25 -6.41
CA THR A 37 -19.24 7.01 -6.96
C THR A 37 -18.15 7.78 -6.22
N ILE A 38 -18.40 9.05 -5.91
CA ILE A 38 -17.46 9.89 -5.14
C ILE A 38 -17.31 9.32 -3.72
N LEU A 39 -18.42 8.99 -3.07
CA LEU A 39 -18.40 8.41 -1.72
C LEU A 39 -17.65 7.08 -1.69
N GLN A 40 -17.83 6.22 -2.70
CA GLN A 40 -17.12 4.97 -2.84
C GLN A 40 -15.60 5.19 -2.96
N PHE A 41 -15.18 6.22 -3.68
CA PHE A 41 -13.76 6.53 -3.85
C PHE A 41 -13.13 7.00 -2.54
N ILE A 42 -13.82 7.89 -1.82
CA ILE A 42 -13.39 8.35 -0.49
C ILE A 42 -13.31 7.18 0.49
N ALA A 43 -14.35 6.34 0.52
CA ALA A 43 -14.40 5.16 1.37
C ALA A 43 -13.24 4.19 1.04
N GLY A 44 -12.98 3.94 -0.24
CA GLY A 44 -11.88 3.08 -0.68
C GLY A 44 -10.51 3.59 -0.22
N ILE A 45 -10.23 4.88 -0.39
CA ILE A 45 -8.98 5.50 0.08
C ILE A 45 -8.84 5.36 1.60
N LEU A 46 -9.91 5.67 2.33
CA LEU A 46 -9.91 5.62 3.79
C LEU A 46 -9.70 4.18 4.29
N SER A 47 -10.32 3.18 3.66
CA SER A 47 -10.15 1.77 4.02
C SER A 47 -8.72 1.29 3.82
N VAL A 48 -8.06 1.67 2.72
CA VAL A 48 -6.66 1.34 2.49
C VAL A 48 -5.76 1.99 3.54
N TYR A 49 -6.01 3.26 3.85
CA TYR A 49 -5.25 3.98 4.87
C TYR A 49 -5.37 3.33 6.26
N GLN A 50 -6.59 2.97 6.66
CA GLN A 50 -6.83 2.28 7.93
C GLN A 50 -6.18 0.88 7.95
N GLY A 51 -6.29 0.13 6.86
CA GLY A 51 -5.66 -1.19 6.72
C GLY A 51 -4.13 -1.12 6.83
N LEU A 52 -3.52 -0.17 6.13
CA LEU A 52 -2.07 0.05 6.18
C LEU A 52 -1.63 0.48 7.57
N ASN A 53 -2.31 1.44 8.19
CA ASN A 53 -1.96 1.94 9.51
C ASN A 53 -2.04 0.83 10.57
N LYS A 54 -3.08 -0.01 10.51
CA LYS A 54 -3.20 -1.16 11.41
C LYS A 54 -2.06 -2.17 11.21
N TYR A 55 -1.76 -2.53 9.96
CA TYR A 55 -0.66 -3.45 9.66
C TYR A 55 0.69 -2.94 10.15
N LEU A 56 0.97 -1.65 9.99
CA LEU A 56 2.22 -1.04 10.44
C LEU A 56 2.35 -1.04 11.97
N LEU A 57 1.26 -0.79 12.68
CA LEU A 57 1.24 -0.86 14.15
C LEU A 57 1.46 -2.28 14.65
N ASP A 58 0.78 -3.27 14.06
CA ASP A 58 0.97 -4.69 14.41
C ASP A 58 2.42 -5.14 14.17
N MET A 59 3.03 -4.70 13.06
CA MET A 59 4.44 -4.98 12.76
C MET A 59 5.40 -4.27 13.73
N TYR A 60 5.11 -3.03 14.11
CA TYR A 60 5.92 -2.29 15.07
C TYR A 60 5.90 -2.97 16.45
N ASP A 61 4.73 -3.41 16.91
CA ASP A 61 4.59 -4.11 18.18
C ASP A 61 5.33 -5.45 18.18
N PHE A 62 5.27 -6.19 17.07
CA PHE A 62 6.04 -7.42 16.88
C PHE A 62 7.56 -7.18 16.96
N ILE A 63 8.08 -6.19 16.22
CA ILE A 63 9.52 -5.86 16.24
C ILE A 63 9.95 -5.42 17.65
N LYS A 64 9.13 -4.63 18.33
CA LYS A 64 9.40 -4.16 19.68
C LYS A 64 9.46 -5.33 20.67
N GLU A 65 8.58 -6.31 20.54
CA GLU A 65 8.59 -7.52 21.36
C GLU A 65 9.86 -8.36 21.14
N GLU A 66 10.28 -8.57 19.89
CA GLU A 66 11.53 -9.29 19.60
C GLU A 66 12.76 -8.61 20.22
N GLN A 67 12.82 -7.28 20.15
CA GLN A 67 13.90 -6.49 20.75
C GLN A 67 13.93 -6.62 22.28
N GLU A 68 12.76 -6.64 22.94
CA GLU A 68 12.68 -6.85 24.39
C GLU A 68 13.03 -8.28 24.80
N LEU A 69 12.70 -9.27 23.97
CA LEU A 69 13.12 -10.67 24.17
C LEU A 69 14.63 -10.83 24.06
N GLU A 70 15.27 -10.18 23.09
CA GLU A 70 16.73 -10.18 22.91
C GLU A 70 17.43 -9.52 24.11
N LYS A 71 16.92 -8.40 24.63
CA LYS A 71 17.43 -7.80 25.86
C LYS A 71 17.29 -8.73 27.05
N ARG A 72 16.15 -9.43 27.19
CA ARG A 72 15.96 -10.39 28.29
C ARG A 72 16.87 -11.60 28.17
N SER A 73 17.14 -12.10 26.97
CA SER A 73 18.01 -13.25 26.75
C SER A 73 19.49 -12.90 27.04
N THR A 74 19.95 -11.74 26.58
CA THR A 74 21.29 -11.22 26.88
C THR A 74 21.48 -10.86 28.35
N LEU A 75 20.44 -10.42 29.06
CA LEU A 75 20.50 -10.26 30.52
C LEU A 75 20.66 -11.61 31.24
N LYS A 76 20.04 -12.68 30.72
CA LYS A 76 20.07 -14.01 31.33
C LYS A 76 21.39 -14.74 31.09
N PHE A 77 22.08 -14.40 29.99
CA PHE A 77 23.39 -14.93 29.63
C PHE A 77 24.29 -13.77 29.19
N PRO A 78 25.13 -13.20 30.08
CA PRO A 78 26.05 -12.14 29.67
C PRO A 78 26.95 -12.66 28.53
N PRO A 79 27.30 -11.79 27.56
CA PRO A 79 28.09 -12.20 26.42
C PRO A 79 29.40 -12.83 26.91
N LEU A 80 29.70 -14.03 26.40
CA LEU A 80 31.02 -14.62 26.59
C LEU A 80 32.07 -13.62 26.09
N PRO A 81 33.17 -13.41 26.82
CA PRO A 81 34.17 -12.43 26.46
C PRO A 81 34.59 -12.67 25.00
N HIS A 82 34.40 -11.66 24.15
CA HIS A 82 34.81 -11.69 22.75
C HIS A 82 36.30 -12.00 22.70
N THR A 83 36.65 -13.21 22.29
CA THR A 83 38.03 -13.54 21.93
C THR A 83 38.31 -12.78 20.65
N SER A 84 38.96 -11.62 20.78
CA SER A 84 39.41 -10.79 19.67
C SER A 84 40.51 -11.51 18.90
N GLY A 85 40.11 -12.47 18.06
CA GLY A 85 40.95 -13.04 17.02
C GLY A 85 41.22 -11.99 15.96
N GLN A 86 42.29 -11.22 16.16
CA GLN A 86 42.95 -10.38 15.16
C GLN A 86 43.14 -11.14 13.84
N ARG A 87 42.28 -10.91 12.84
CA ARG A 87 42.55 -11.31 11.45
C ARG A 87 43.22 -10.15 10.74
N ASN A 88 44.52 -10.00 11.00
CA ASN A 88 45.40 -9.04 10.35
C ASN A 88 46.14 -9.75 9.20
N GLY A 89 46.13 -9.15 7.99
CA GLY A 89 47.11 -9.41 6.94
C GLY A 89 46.90 -10.62 6.01
N SER A 90 46.34 -10.38 4.82
CA SER A 90 46.80 -11.05 3.58
C SER A 90 46.29 -10.28 2.36
N LYS A 91 46.94 -9.15 2.05
CA LYS A 91 47.04 -8.69 0.66
C LYS A 91 48.09 -9.57 -0.01
N THR A 92 47.69 -10.59 -0.75
CA THR A 92 48.59 -11.25 -1.70
C THR A 92 47.78 -11.84 -2.86
N GLN A 93 47.86 -11.13 -3.99
CA GLN A 93 48.02 -11.69 -5.34
C GLN A 93 47.22 -12.96 -5.69
N LEU A 94 46.14 -12.81 -6.44
CA LEU A 94 45.76 -13.81 -7.44
C LEU A 94 45.61 -13.09 -8.79
N HIS A 95 46.65 -13.27 -9.61
CA HIS A 95 46.64 -13.17 -11.07
C HIS A 95 45.25 -13.52 -11.61
N GLN A 96 44.60 -12.65 -12.37
CA GLN A 96 44.94 -12.39 -13.77
C GLN A 96 45.18 -13.68 -14.55
N TYR A 97 44.17 -14.55 -14.53
CA TYR A 97 43.89 -15.48 -15.61
C TYR A 97 42.42 -15.30 -16.01
N MET A 98 42.21 -14.38 -16.96
CA MET A 98 41.21 -14.39 -18.03
C MET A 98 41.51 -13.19 -18.95
#